data_AF-A0A7J8BBE6-F1
#
_entry.id   AF-A0A7J8BBE6-F1
#
_cell.length_a   1.000
_cell.length_b   1.000
_cell.length_c   1.000
_cell.angle_alpha   90.00
_cell.angle_beta   90.00
_cell.angle_gamma   90.00
#
_symmetry.space_group_name_H-M   'P 1'
#
loop_
_entity.id
_entity.type
_entity.pdbx_description
1 polymer ?
#
loop_
_entity_poly.entity_id
_entity_poly.type
_entity_poly.pdbx_seq_one_letter_code
_entity_poly.pdbx_strand_id
1 'polypeptide(L)'
;MWVPVAGLPPRLTLSVFSGVGRFCVLTCGAARWRDVLARTGRGYSDFQPQLLPSQGFGESPSWVSKCRLESRRYITSPRLAETVGQILREEHEACQLFLECNPGPGILTQALLERGARVIALESDRTFIPHLESLGRNVGGKLDIVHCDFFKLDPRNYGTVKSPTVTSELLFQNLGIEALPWSKGIPLKVVGIFPTKNEKKTLWKLLHDVYSCTSIYRYGRVELNLFINEKECQKLMANPQNPHLYQALSVLWQVACEIKLLHREPWSSFDMYTQNGQLGKPKCRESLEQIQQNLCFIRLTPRRNLFTKNLTPVNYDVFFHMLKQCFMKRNAKLIDHLHSLSPVDARDILKQTRKKEKTKITNMYPRDFKRLFETIECSKDYTCKWLYDDFMEDIVT
;
A
#
# COMPACT_ATOMS: atom_id res chain seq x y z
N MET A 1 -18.58 27.69 24.85
CA MET A 1 -19.32 27.18 26.01
C MET A 1 -20.74 26.84 25.55
N TRP A 2 -20.99 25.59 25.15
CA TRP A 2 -22.30 25.11 24.71
C TRP A 2 -22.48 23.68 25.24
N VAL A 3 -23.58 23.47 25.96
CA VAL A 3 -24.01 22.22 26.61
C VAL A 3 -24.80 21.37 25.61
N PRO A 4 -24.69 20.02 25.62
CA PRO A 4 -25.33 19.15 24.65
C PRO A 4 -26.73 18.69 25.10
N VAL A 5 -27.61 18.41 24.13
CA VAL A 5 -28.91 17.75 24.33
C VAL A 5 -28.84 16.32 23.79
N ALA A 6 -29.20 15.35 24.65
CA ALA A 6 -29.42 13.92 24.39
C ALA A 6 -30.76 13.67 23.63
N GLY A 7 -31.08 12.55 22.98
CA GLY A 7 -30.45 11.23 22.76
C GLY A 7 -31.48 10.25 22.14
N LEU A 8 -31.02 9.00 21.91
CA LEU A 8 -31.72 7.72 21.55
C LEU A 8 -31.75 7.29 20.06
N PRO A 9 -31.67 5.97 19.74
CA PRO A 9 -30.83 4.92 20.35
C PRO A 9 -30.07 4.05 19.28
N PRO A 10 -28.96 3.38 19.63
CA PRO A 10 -28.32 2.40 18.74
C PRO A 10 -28.92 0.99 18.96
N ARG A 11 -29.22 0.28 17.86
CA ARG A 11 -29.65 -1.12 17.89
C ARG A 11 -28.47 -2.06 18.08
N LEU A 12 -28.71 -3.05 18.94
CA LEU A 12 -27.85 -4.14 19.37
C LEU A 12 -27.48 -5.11 18.24
N THR A 13 -26.21 -5.52 18.19
CA THR A 13 -25.79 -6.85 17.75
C THR A 13 -24.66 -7.36 18.67
N LEU A 14 -24.75 -8.66 18.97
CA LEU A 14 -24.11 -9.37 20.06
C LEU A 14 -22.58 -9.55 19.92
N SER A 15 -21.87 -9.36 21.04
CA SER A 15 -20.56 -9.91 21.40
C SER A 15 -20.61 -11.45 21.55
N VAL A 16 -19.57 -12.27 21.37
CA VAL A 16 -18.38 -12.57 22.22
C VAL A 16 -17.64 -13.72 21.46
N PHE A 17 -16.31 -13.77 21.32
CA PHE A 17 -15.44 -14.57 22.20
C PHE A 17 -13.96 -14.21 22.07
N SER A 18 -13.40 -13.86 23.22
CA SER A 18 -12.00 -13.72 23.57
C SER A 18 -11.31 -15.08 23.67
N GLY A 19 -10.25 -15.29 22.89
CA GLY A 19 -9.34 -16.44 23.00
C GLY A 19 -7.96 -15.96 23.47
N VAL A 20 -7.54 -16.44 24.64
CA VAL A 20 -6.24 -16.16 25.26
C VAL A 20 -5.14 -16.93 24.51
N GLY A 21 -4.27 -16.20 23.82
CA GLY A 21 -3.07 -16.74 23.17
C GLY A 21 -1.86 -16.67 24.09
N ARG A 22 -1.31 -17.84 24.44
CA ARG A 22 -0.05 -17.97 25.20
C ARG A 22 1.13 -17.54 24.31
N PHE A 23 1.94 -16.59 24.77
CA PHE A 23 3.25 -16.30 24.19
C PHE A 23 4.36 -16.99 25.00
N CYS A 24 5.22 -17.74 24.30
CA CYS A 24 6.49 -18.20 24.81
C CYS A 24 7.52 -17.07 24.69
N VAL A 25 7.94 -16.51 25.83
CA VAL A 25 9.14 -15.68 25.95
C VAL A 25 10.28 -16.59 26.36
N LEU A 26 11.29 -16.70 25.51
CA LEU A 26 12.56 -17.37 25.83
C LEU A 26 13.50 -16.32 26.44
N THR A 27 13.56 -16.27 27.77
CA THR A 27 14.73 -15.81 28.54
C THR A 27 14.71 -16.48 29.93
N CYS A 28 15.88 -16.91 30.38
CA CYS A 28 16.12 -17.74 31.56
C CYS A 28 16.24 -16.88 32.83
N GLY A 29 15.64 -17.30 33.96
CA GLY A 29 15.84 -16.66 35.28
C GLY A 29 14.85 -17.13 36.37
N ALA A 30 15.38 -17.57 37.52
CA ALA A 30 14.74 -18.42 38.54
C ALA A 30 13.66 -17.81 39.47
N ALA A 31 12.65 -18.65 39.78
CA ALA A 31 11.99 -18.97 41.06
C ALA A 31 11.50 -17.88 42.06
N ARG A 32 10.18 -17.89 42.39
CA ARG A 32 9.60 -18.45 43.63
C ARG A 32 8.06 -18.35 43.67
N TRP A 33 7.45 -19.26 44.44
CA TRP A 33 6.05 -19.72 44.47
C TRP A 33 5.07 -18.95 45.39
N ARG A 34 3.78 -19.30 45.24
CA ARG A 34 2.59 -19.23 46.15
C ARG A 34 1.76 -17.92 46.10
N ASP A 35 0.42 -17.91 46.05
CA ASP A 35 -0.64 -18.87 46.38
C ASP A 35 -1.89 -18.71 45.48
N VAL A 36 -2.65 -19.81 45.31
CA VAL A 36 -4.03 -19.83 44.78
C VAL A 36 -4.91 -20.51 45.82
N LEU A 37 -6.06 -19.91 46.13
CA LEU A 37 -7.32 -20.50 46.64
C LEU A 37 -8.38 -19.37 46.54
N ALA A 38 -9.66 -19.56 46.21
CA ALA A 38 -10.52 -20.71 46.37
C ALA A 38 -11.60 -20.84 45.27
N ARG A 39 -12.05 -22.09 45.15
CA ARG A 39 -13.03 -22.70 44.25
C ARG A 39 -14.42 -22.67 44.90
N THR A 40 -15.49 -22.69 44.10
CA THR A 40 -16.68 -23.60 44.15
C THR A 40 -17.86 -22.95 43.40
N GLY A 41 -18.67 -23.65 42.59
CA GLY A 41 -18.72 -25.07 42.30
C GLY A 41 -19.79 -25.46 41.26
N ARG A 42 -19.80 -26.76 40.97
CA ARG A 42 -20.78 -27.61 40.24
C ARG A 42 -20.99 -27.30 38.74
N GLY A 43 -20.78 -28.21 37.79
CA GLY A 43 -20.65 -29.67 37.84
C GLY A 43 -21.86 -30.32 37.17
N TYR A 44 -21.74 -30.63 35.88
CA TYR A 44 -22.46 -31.72 35.21
C TYR A 44 -21.45 -32.44 34.33
N SER A 45 -20.82 -33.45 34.94
CA SER A 45 -20.34 -34.63 34.22
C SER A 45 -21.58 -35.48 33.94
N ASP A 46 -21.65 -36.07 32.75
CA ASP A 46 -21.85 -37.51 32.56
C ASP A 46 -22.33 -37.77 31.14
N PHE A 47 -21.40 -37.98 30.20
CA PHE A 47 -21.59 -38.90 29.06
C PHE A 47 -20.21 -39.37 28.57
N GLN A 48 -19.81 -40.57 29.01
CA GLN A 48 -18.93 -41.51 28.31
C GLN A 48 -19.71 -42.83 28.26
N PRO A 49 -19.75 -43.57 27.13
CA PRO A 49 -18.65 -44.47 26.68
C PRO A 49 -18.50 -44.46 25.13
N GLN A 50 -17.54 -45.07 24.40
CA GLN A 50 -16.50 -46.08 24.62
C GLN A 50 -15.50 -46.01 23.43
N LEU A 51 -14.25 -46.43 23.63
CA LEU A 51 -13.22 -46.59 22.60
C LEU A 51 -13.35 -47.96 21.90
N LEU A 52 -13.29 -47.97 20.56
CA LEU A 52 -13.02 -49.16 19.74
C LEU A 52 -11.75 -48.93 18.90
N PRO A 53 -10.97 -49.98 18.61
CA PRO A 53 -9.56 -49.88 18.28
C PRO A 53 -9.28 -49.51 16.81
N SER A 54 -8.07 -49.01 16.64
CA SER A 54 -7.38 -48.70 15.38
C SER A 54 -7.75 -49.59 14.19
N GLN A 55 -8.23 -48.97 13.12
CA GLN A 55 -8.01 -49.45 11.76
C GLN A 55 -7.29 -48.37 10.97
N GLY A 56 -6.04 -48.65 10.63
CA GLY A 56 -5.21 -47.79 9.81
C GLY A 56 -5.73 -47.72 8.38
N PHE A 57 -5.73 -46.52 7.82
CA PHE A 57 -5.80 -46.31 6.39
C PHE A 57 -4.92 -45.14 5.99
N GLY A 58 -3.89 -45.49 5.20
CA GLY A 58 -3.45 -44.72 4.04
C GLY A 58 -2.75 -43.40 4.32
N GLU A 59 -1.43 -43.40 4.08
CA GLU A 59 -0.68 -42.19 3.74
C GLU A 59 -1.46 -41.39 2.67
N SER A 60 -2.06 -40.28 3.10
CA SER A 60 -2.64 -39.32 2.18
C SER A 60 -1.49 -38.48 1.60
N PRO A 61 -1.41 -38.30 0.27
CA PRO A 61 -0.29 -37.62 -0.34
C PRO A 61 -0.23 -36.19 0.17
N SER A 62 0.98 -35.78 0.57
CA SER A 62 1.27 -34.41 0.96
C SER A 62 0.85 -33.46 -0.16
N TRP A 63 -0.32 -32.85 -0.03
CA TRP A 63 -0.66 -31.63 -0.75
C TRP A 63 0.19 -30.52 -0.16
N VAL A 64 1.49 -30.56 -0.45
CA VAL A 64 2.36 -29.39 -0.39
C VAL A 64 1.71 -28.40 -1.33
N SER A 65 0.98 -27.45 -0.76
CA SER A 65 0.46 -26.32 -1.51
C SER A 65 1.66 -25.70 -2.22
N LYS A 66 1.75 -25.87 -3.54
CA LYS A 66 2.73 -25.19 -4.40
C LYS A 66 2.51 -23.70 -4.19
N CYS A 67 3.16 -23.10 -3.19
CA CYS A 67 3.33 -21.67 -3.10
C CYS A 67 3.99 -21.28 -4.42
N ARG A 68 3.23 -20.63 -5.29
CA ARG A 68 3.76 -20.13 -6.56
C ARG A 68 4.95 -19.26 -6.22
N LEU A 69 6.14 -19.68 -6.66
CA LEU A 69 7.40 -18.95 -6.53
C LEU A 69 7.19 -17.52 -7.04
N GLU A 70 6.97 -16.57 -6.13
CA GLU A 70 6.97 -15.15 -6.48
C GLU A 70 8.42 -14.73 -6.65
N SER A 71 8.83 -14.55 -7.89
CA SER A 71 10.17 -14.10 -8.23
C SER A 71 10.30 -12.60 -7.97
N ARG A 72 11.13 -12.24 -6.97
CA ARG A 72 11.40 -10.86 -6.54
C ARG A 72 12.69 -10.35 -7.19
N ARG A 73 12.76 -9.04 -7.40
CA ARG A 73 13.94 -8.35 -7.94
C ARG A 73 14.69 -7.69 -6.78
N TYR A 74 16.01 -7.69 -6.87
CA TYR A 74 16.89 -7.08 -5.88
C TYR A 74 17.95 -6.22 -6.57
N ILE A 75 18.39 -5.16 -5.91
CA ILE A 75 19.53 -4.35 -6.36
C ILE A 75 20.80 -5.13 -6.00
N THR A 76 21.50 -5.62 -7.01
CA THR A 76 22.76 -6.36 -6.84
C THR A 76 23.97 -5.61 -7.39
N SER A 77 23.76 -4.65 -8.29
CA SER A 77 24.81 -3.76 -8.79
C SER A 77 25.20 -2.71 -7.73
N PRO A 78 26.47 -2.69 -7.25
CA PRO A 78 26.94 -1.67 -6.31
C PRO A 78 26.86 -0.26 -6.91
N ARG A 79 27.16 -0.12 -8.21
CA ARG A 79 27.04 1.16 -8.94
C ARG A 79 25.62 1.70 -8.89
N LEU A 80 24.61 0.83 -9.04
CA LEU A 80 23.21 1.23 -8.94
C LEU A 80 22.86 1.66 -7.51
N ALA A 81 23.28 0.89 -6.51
CA ALA A 81 23.06 1.22 -5.10
C ALA A 81 23.67 2.58 -4.73
N GLU A 82 24.89 2.87 -5.19
CA GLU A 82 25.53 4.17 -5.03
C GLU A 82 24.74 5.29 -5.71
N THR A 83 24.29 5.07 -6.94
CA THR A 83 23.49 6.04 -7.70
C THR A 83 22.18 6.36 -6.98
N VAL A 84 21.46 5.34 -6.51
CA VAL A 84 20.23 5.50 -5.72
C VAL A 84 20.52 6.25 -4.42
N GLY A 85 21.58 5.88 -3.70
CA GLY A 85 22.00 6.57 -2.47
C GLY A 85 22.38 8.05 -2.69
N GLN A 86 22.95 8.40 -3.86
CA GLN A 86 23.21 9.78 -4.24
C GLN A 86 21.92 10.55 -4.54
N ILE A 87 21.01 9.94 -5.30
CA ILE A 87 19.71 10.55 -5.66
C ILE A 87 18.85 10.83 -4.43
N LEU A 88 18.87 9.93 -3.45
CA LEU A 88 18.09 10.06 -2.21
C LEU A 88 18.72 11.02 -1.19
N ARG A 89 19.99 11.39 -1.37
CA ARG A 89 20.65 12.38 -0.54
C ARG A 89 20.16 13.77 -0.92
N GLU A 90 19.36 14.36 -0.04
CA GLU A 90 18.99 15.78 -0.15
C GLU A 90 19.87 16.59 0.80
N GLU A 91 20.51 17.65 0.30
CA GLU A 91 21.50 18.44 1.03
C GLU A 91 20.94 19.20 2.24
N HIS A 92 19.62 19.28 2.38
CA HIS A 92 18.94 20.14 3.36
C HIS A 92 17.78 19.48 4.12
N GLU A 93 17.62 18.14 4.09
CA GLU A 93 16.51 17.49 4.80
C GLU A 93 16.86 16.92 6.18
N ALA A 94 15.95 17.17 7.13
CA ALA A 94 16.00 16.65 8.50
C ALA A 94 15.66 15.16 8.62
N CYS A 95 15.06 14.55 7.59
CA CYS A 95 14.66 13.14 7.61
C CYS A 95 15.72 12.26 6.93
N GLN A 96 16.57 11.63 7.75
CA GLN A 96 17.55 10.61 7.32
C GLN A 96 17.04 9.18 7.53
N LEU A 97 15.74 9.02 7.83
CA LEU A 97 15.12 7.71 8.07
C LEU A 97 14.53 7.14 6.79
N PHE A 98 15.07 6.01 6.36
CA PHE A 98 14.56 5.26 5.22
C PHE A 98 13.93 3.95 5.68
N LEU A 99 12.78 3.64 5.11
CA LEU A 99 12.18 2.31 5.20
C LEU A 99 12.45 1.59 3.87
N GLU A 100 13.32 0.60 3.90
CA GLU A 100 13.74 -0.15 2.71
C GLU A 100 12.91 -1.43 2.55
N CYS A 101 12.24 -1.56 1.41
CA CYS A 101 11.37 -2.69 1.11
C CYS A 101 12.11 -3.81 0.39
N ASN A 102 12.17 -5.00 1.00
CA ASN A 102 12.83 -6.19 0.46
C ASN A 102 14.29 -5.93 0.04
N PRO A 103 15.18 -5.57 0.98
CA PRO A 103 16.59 -5.30 0.71
C PRO A 103 17.34 -6.50 0.08
N GLY A 104 16.91 -7.74 0.37
CA GLY A 104 17.54 -8.96 -0.11
C GLY A 104 19.03 -9.03 0.27
N PRO A 105 19.96 -9.13 -0.70
CA PRO A 105 21.39 -9.14 -0.40
C PRO A 105 21.92 -7.91 0.33
N GLY A 106 21.15 -6.82 0.47
CA GLY A 106 21.51 -5.68 1.32
C GLY A 106 22.52 -4.72 0.68
N ILE A 107 22.73 -4.77 -0.64
CA ILE A 107 23.67 -3.88 -1.33
C ILE A 107 23.21 -2.41 -1.23
N LEU A 108 21.90 -2.16 -1.41
CA LEU A 108 21.35 -0.82 -1.20
C LEU A 108 21.36 -0.44 0.28
N THR A 109 21.00 -1.37 1.19
CA THR A 109 21.08 -1.15 2.64
C THR A 109 22.49 -0.67 3.05
N GLN A 110 23.53 -1.34 2.60
CA GLN A 110 24.92 -0.96 2.85
C GLN A 110 25.23 0.44 2.30
N ALA A 111 24.87 0.70 1.04
CA ALA A 111 25.13 2.01 0.41
C ALA A 111 24.40 3.17 1.12
N LEU A 112 23.20 2.93 1.68
CA LEU A 112 22.47 3.91 2.49
C LEU A 112 23.15 4.14 3.85
N LEU A 113 23.55 3.07 4.54
CA LEU A 113 24.22 3.13 5.84
C LEU A 113 25.59 3.83 5.76
N GLU A 114 26.39 3.55 4.73
CA GLU A 114 27.68 4.20 4.46
C GLU A 114 27.53 5.72 4.24
N ARG A 115 26.36 6.16 3.77
CA ARG A 115 26.00 7.58 3.62
C ARG A 115 25.45 8.21 4.90
N GLY A 116 25.44 7.45 6.00
CA GLY A 116 25.03 7.91 7.33
C GLY A 116 23.53 7.84 7.59
N ALA A 117 22.74 7.27 6.68
CA ALA A 117 21.29 7.11 6.87
C ALA A 117 20.96 6.17 8.02
N ARG A 118 19.77 6.35 8.61
CA ARG A 118 19.12 5.33 9.45
C ARG A 118 18.17 4.53 8.57
N VAL A 119 18.26 3.20 8.62
CA VAL A 119 17.51 2.31 7.75
C VAL A 119 16.66 1.35 8.57
N ILE A 120 15.41 1.20 8.18
CA ILE A 120 14.49 0.16 8.67
C ILE A 120 14.23 -0.78 7.50
N ALA A 121 14.82 -1.97 7.55
CA ALA A 121 14.73 -2.96 6.49
C ALA A 121 13.50 -3.86 6.72
N LEU A 122 12.51 -3.75 5.85
CA LEU A 122 11.35 -4.65 5.83
C LEU A 122 11.62 -5.79 4.85
N GLU A 123 12.14 -6.90 5.37
CA GLU A 123 12.47 -8.08 4.58
C GLU A 123 11.38 -9.14 4.70
N SER A 124 10.87 -9.61 3.57
CA SER A 124 9.85 -10.66 3.51
C SER A 124 10.43 -12.07 3.53
N ASP A 125 11.64 -12.26 3.01
CA ASP A 125 12.32 -13.54 2.88
C ASP A 125 13.35 -13.69 4.00
N ARG A 126 13.06 -14.62 4.93
CA ARG A 126 13.90 -14.85 6.12
C ARG A 126 15.33 -15.27 5.79
N THR A 127 15.59 -15.78 4.59
CA THR A 127 16.93 -16.22 4.20
C THR A 127 17.95 -15.09 4.11
N PHE A 128 17.49 -13.85 3.87
CA PHE A 128 18.37 -12.68 3.82
C PHE A 128 18.61 -12.04 5.19
N ILE A 129 17.73 -12.29 6.17
CA ILE A 129 17.80 -11.65 7.51
C ILE A 129 19.16 -11.86 8.20
N PRO A 130 19.76 -13.06 8.26
CA PRO A 130 21.05 -13.25 8.93
C PRO A 130 22.18 -12.40 8.33
N HIS A 131 22.17 -12.18 7.01
CA HIS A 131 23.15 -11.32 6.35
C HIS A 131 22.91 -9.85 6.70
N LEU A 132 21.66 -9.39 6.66
CA LEU A 132 21.29 -8.03 7.05
C LEU A 132 21.65 -7.74 8.52
N GLU A 133 21.43 -8.68 9.43
CA GLU A 133 21.84 -8.58 10.83
C GLU A 133 23.36 -8.44 10.97
N SER A 134 24.11 -9.17 10.13
CA SER A 134 25.56 -9.04 10.07
C SER A 134 26.02 -7.66 9.60
N LEU A 135 25.33 -7.06 8.63
CA LEU A 135 25.59 -5.67 8.21
C LEU A 135 25.28 -4.70 9.37
N GLY A 136 24.21 -4.95 10.11
CA GLY A 136 23.76 -4.15 11.26
C GLY A 136 24.77 -4.06 12.41
N ARG A 137 25.53 -5.13 12.66
CA ARG A 137 26.53 -5.18 13.75
C ARG A 137 27.61 -4.10 13.64
N ASN A 138 27.93 -3.67 12.43
CA ASN A 138 29.03 -2.72 12.17
C ASN A 138 28.59 -1.25 12.12
N VAL A 139 27.30 -0.95 12.21
CA VAL A 139 26.74 0.40 11.93
C VAL A 139 26.12 1.10 13.14
N GLY A 140 26.37 0.59 14.36
CA GLY A 140 26.09 1.31 15.60
C GLY A 140 24.61 1.64 15.84
N GLY A 141 23.69 0.69 15.57
CA GLY A 141 22.26 0.86 15.83
C GLY A 141 21.48 1.67 14.78
N LYS A 142 22.08 1.94 13.62
CA LYS A 142 21.43 2.64 12.50
C LYS A 142 20.57 1.74 11.60
N LEU A 143 20.55 0.43 11.86
CA LEU A 143 19.78 -0.55 11.09
C LEU A 143 18.82 -1.30 12.00
N ASP A 144 17.52 -1.14 11.75
CA ASP A 144 16.45 -1.96 12.32
C ASP A 144 15.99 -2.97 11.26
N ILE A 145 15.82 -4.24 11.60
CA ILE A 145 15.41 -5.29 10.66
C ILE A 145 14.09 -5.89 11.13
N VAL A 146 13.11 -5.94 10.23
CA VAL A 146 11.78 -6.48 10.53
C VAL A 146 11.41 -7.52 9.47
N HIS A 147 11.03 -8.72 9.90
CA HIS A 147 10.47 -9.74 9.01
C HIS A 147 9.04 -9.35 8.60
N CYS A 148 8.90 -8.64 7.50
CA CYS A 148 7.64 -8.04 7.03
C CYS A 148 7.65 -7.80 5.52
N ASP A 149 6.51 -8.04 4.85
CA ASP A 149 6.32 -7.66 3.45
C ASP A 149 5.51 -6.35 3.37
N PHE A 150 6.21 -5.25 3.04
CA PHE A 150 5.61 -3.90 2.93
C PHE A 150 4.33 -3.87 2.08
N PHE A 151 4.32 -4.58 0.94
CA PHE A 151 3.21 -4.56 0.00
C PHE A 151 1.99 -5.36 0.48
N LYS A 152 2.12 -6.09 1.60
CA LYS A 152 1.07 -6.86 2.26
C LYS A 152 0.61 -6.24 3.60
N LEU A 153 1.14 -5.08 3.97
CA LEU A 153 0.66 -4.32 5.13
C LEU A 153 -0.82 -3.96 4.96
N ASP A 154 -1.60 -4.10 6.03
CA ASP A 154 -3.00 -3.69 6.14
C ASP A 154 -3.88 -4.23 4.98
N PRO A 155 -4.09 -5.56 4.90
CA PRO A 155 -4.91 -6.15 3.85
C PRO A 155 -6.36 -5.63 3.95
N ARG A 156 -6.88 -5.08 2.85
CA ARG A 156 -8.24 -4.52 2.77
C ARG A 156 -9.35 -5.58 2.77
N ASN A 157 -9.03 -6.82 2.41
CA ASN A 157 -10.02 -7.91 2.39
C ASN A 157 -9.92 -8.69 3.71
N TYR A 158 -10.99 -8.70 4.51
CA TYR A 158 -11.15 -9.48 5.74
C TYR A 158 -11.20 -11.01 5.51
N GLY A 159 -10.88 -11.50 4.32
CA GLY A 159 -10.82 -12.93 4.00
C GLY A 159 -9.62 -13.62 4.67
N THR A 160 -9.69 -14.94 4.85
CA THR A 160 -8.76 -15.80 5.61
C THR A 160 -7.32 -15.33 5.59
N VAL A 161 -6.99 -14.51 6.58
CA VAL A 161 -5.68 -13.90 6.73
C VAL A 161 -4.71 -14.99 7.20
N LYS A 162 -3.79 -15.41 6.33
CA LYS A 162 -2.68 -16.26 6.75
C LYS A 162 -1.74 -15.41 7.61
N SER A 163 -1.74 -15.70 8.92
CA SER A 163 -0.84 -15.06 9.89
C SER A 163 0.65 -15.26 9.53
N PRO A 164 1.53 -14.32 9.94
CA PRO A 164 1.24 -13.06 10.62
C PRO A 164 1.04 -11.92 9.60
N THR A 165 -0.07 -11.19 9.71
CA THR A 165 -0.25 -9.91 9.03
C THR A 165 0.25 -8.82 9.96
N VAL A 166 1.34 -8.17 9.56
CA VAL A 166 1.85 -6.98 10.24
C VAL A 166 0.95 -5.82 9.85
N THR A 167 0.43 -5.09 10.83
CA THR A 167 -0.26 -3.82 10.60
C THR A 167 0.74 -2.67 10.62
N SER A 168 0.50 -1.64 9.82
CA SER A 168 1.35 -0.45 9.85
C SER A 168 1.32 0.25 11.22
N GLU A 169 0.18 0.19 11.92
CA GLU A 169 0.03 0.74 13.27
C GLU A 169 1.00 0.07 14.25
N LEU A 170 0.98 -1.26 14.35
CA LEU A 170 1.88 -2.00 15.25
C LEU A 170 3.34 -1.82 14.84
N LEU A 171 3.63 -1.85 13.54
CA LEU A 171 4.98 -1.68 13.02
C LEU A 171 5.56 -0.32 13.44
N PHE A 172 4.84 0.77 13.18
CA PHE A 172 5.35 2.12 13.42
C PHE A 172 5.37 2.46 14.90
N GLN A 173 4.44 1.95 15.71
CA GLN A 173 4.50 2.06 17.17
C GLN A 173 5.77 1.40 17.74
N ASN A 174 6.08 0.16 17.31
CA ASN A 174 7.28 -0.55 17.77
C ASN A 174 8.58 0.14 17.35
N LEU A 175 8.57 0.85 16.22
CA LEU A 175 9.71 1.60 15.69
C LEU A 175 9.80 3.04 16.23
N GLY A 176 8.84 3.47 17.05
CA GLY A 176 8.78 4.83 17.60
C GLY A 176 8.55 5.91 16.55
N ILE A 177 7.84 5.59 15.45
CA ILE A 177 7.52 6.55 14.40
C ILE A 177 6.26 7.32 14.79
N GLU A 178 6.40 8.62 15.00
CA GLU A 178 5.29 9.50 15.35
C GLU A 178 4.50 9.96 14.13
N ALA A 179 3.19 10.13 14.29
CA ALA A 179 2.33 10.65 13.23
C ALA A 179 2.48 12.18 13.13
N LEU A 180 2.72 12.68 11.91
CA LEU A 180 2.70 14.10 11.62
C LEU A 180 1.38 14.51 10.97
N PRO A 181 0.84 15.71 11.31
CA PRO A 181 -0.28 16.27 10.58
C PRO A 181 0.02 16.33 9.07
N TRP A 182 -0.97 16.07 8.22
CA TRP A 182 -0.81 16.07 6.75
C TRP A 182 -0.11 17.34 6.21
N SER A 183 -0.34 18.48 6.87
CA SER A 183 0.23 19.78 6.52
C SER A 183 1.71 19.97 6.89
N LYS A 184 2.26 19.18 7.82
CA LYS A 184 3.54 19.46 8.51
C LYS A 184 4.80 18.96 7.79
N GLY A 185 4.71 18.06 6.82
CA GLY A 185 5.91 17.60 6.10
C GLY A 185 5.86 16.14 5.66
N ILE A 186 7.02 15.61 5.28
CA ILE A 186 7.24 14.19 4.95
C ILE A 186 7.83 13.54 6.22
N PRO A 187 7.12 12.63 6.90
CA PRO A 187 7.61 12.00 8.14
C PRO A 187 8.68 10.92 7.87
N LEU A 188 8.60 10.26 6.72
CA LEU A 188 9.35 9.06 6.38
C LEU A 188 9.50 8.95 4.86
N LYS A 189 10.64 8.42 4.41
CA LYS A 189 10.88 8.02 3.02
C LYS A 189 10.92 6.50 2.91
N VAL A 190 10.15 5.95 1.99
CA VAL A 190 10.16 4.52 1.64
C VAL A 190 10.96 4.34 0.37
N VAL A 191 11.83 3.33 0.32
CA VAL A 191 12.63 2.98 -0.86
C VAL A 191 12.51 1.50 -1.20
N GLY A 192 12.50 1.14 -2.48
CA GLY A 192 12.46 -0.26 -2.89
C GLY A 192 12.04 -0.48 -4.34
N ILE A 193 11.56 -1.69 -4.64
CA ILE A 193 11.13 -2.11 -5.98
C ILE A 193 9.69 -2.61 -5.92
N PHE A 194 8.84 -2.20 -6.86
CA PHE A 194 7.48 -2.72 -6.97
C PHE A 194 7.46 -4.24 -7.30
N PRO A 195 6.46 -5.00 -6.82
CA PRO A 195 6.33 -6.42 -7.16
C PRO A 195 6.08 -6.61 -8.65
N THR A 196 6.94 -7.39 -9.31
CA THR A 196 7.00 -7.55 -10.77
C THR A 196 5.68 -7.93 -11.44
N LYS A 197 4.88 -8.80 -10.81
CA LYS A 197 3.63 -9.35 -11.38
C LYS A 197 2.38 -8.57 -11.00
N ASN A 198 2.47 -7.66 -10.02
CA ASN A 198 1.32 -7.04 -9.36
C ASN A 198 1.44 -5.51 -9.24
N GLU A 199 2.25 -4.84 -10.08
CA GLU A 199 2.47 -3.40 -9.99
C GLU A 199 1.17 -2.61 -10.00
N LYS A 200 0.28 -2.86 -10.98
CA LYS A 200 -1.02 -2.18 -11.07
C LYS A 200 -1.89 -2.39 -9.82
N LYS A 201 -1.96 -3.62 -9.30
CA LYS A 201 -2.72 -3.93 -8.07
C LYS A 201 -2.13 -3.22 -6.86
N THR A 202 -0.81 -3.18 -6.77
CA THR A 202 -0.07 -2.49 -5.70
C THR A 202 -0.28 -0.98 -5.78
N LEU A 203 -0.26 -0.40 -6.98
CA LEU A 203 -0.59 1.01 -7.21
C LEU A 203 -2.01 1.33 -6.76
N TRP A 204 -3.00 0.47 -7.06
CA TRP A 204 -4.36 0.67 -6.57
C TRP A 204 -4.44 0.61 -5.05
N LYS A 205 -3.82 -0.39 -4.41
CA LYS A 205 -3.77 -0.48 -2.94
C LYS A 205 -3.18 0.79 -2.32
N LEU A 206 -2.00 1.21 -2.76
CA LEU A 206 -1.32 2.38 -2.22
C LEU A 206 -2.12 3.67 -2.47
N LEU A 207 -2.72 3.80 -3.65
CA LEU A 207 -3.56 4.95 -3.98
C LEU A 207 -4.76 5.05 -3.03
N HIS A 208 -5.42 3.93 -2.80
CA HIS A 208 -6.47 3.80 -1.83
C HIS A 208 -6.00 4.21 -0.42
N ASP A 209 -4.85 3.70 0.03
CA ASP A 209 -4.27 4.07 1.33
C ASP A 209 -3.96 5.58 1.44
N VAL A 210 -3.51 6.23 0.35
CA VAL A 210 -3.31 7.68 0.28
C VAL A 210 -4.63 8.42 0.49
N TYR A 211 -5.65 8.10 -0.30
CA TYR A 211 -6.91 8.85 -0.29
C TYR A 211 -7.73 8.60 0.98
N SER A 212 -7.69 7.40 1.57
CA SER A 212 -8.34 7.12 2.86
C SER A 212 -7.54 7.58 4.07
N CYS A 213 -6.31 8.10 3.91
CA CYS A 213 -5.39 8.42 5.00
C CYS A 213 -5.18 7.25 5.98
N THR A 214 -5.08 6.03 5.43
CA THR A 214 -4.88 4.79 6.19
C THR A 214 -3.48 4.23 5.94
N SER A 215 -3.17 3.11 6.61
CA SER A 215 -1.86 2.48 6.54
C SER A 215 -0.74 3.48 6.90
N ILE A 216 0.37 3.45 6.19
CA ILE A 216 1.50 4.38 6.36
C ILE A 216 1.10 5.87 6.24
N TYR A 217 0.01 6.19 5.51
CA TYR A 217 -0.44 7.57 5.32
C TYR A 217 -1.23 8.12 6.52
N ARG A 218 -1.56 7.28 7.50
CA ARG A 218 -2.02 7.74 8.82
C ARG A 218 -0.97 8.59 9.53
N TYR A 219 0.31 8.39 9.21
CA TYR A 219 1.45 9.07 9.83
C TYR A 219 1.86 10.35 9.11
N GLY A 220 1.19 10.70 8.00
CA GLY A 220 1.45 11.91 7.23
C GLY A 220 1.77 11.63 5.76
N ARG A 221 2.42 12.58 5.10
CA ARG A 221 2.72 12.50 3.66
C ARG A 221 4.00 11.71 3.40
N VAL A 222 3.93 10.39 3.62
CA VAL A 222 5.05 9.48 3.35
C VAL A 222 5.45 9.58 1.89
N GLU A 223 6.75 9.74 1.64
CA GLU A 223 7.30 9.77 0.28
C GLU A 223 7.70 8.36 -0.15
N LEU A 224 7.28 7.95 -1.35
CA LEU A 224 7.68 6.66 -1.93
C LEU A 224 8.70 6.87 -3.06
N ASN A 225 9.87 6.28 -2.94
CA ASN A 225 10.92 6.25 -3.96
C ASN A 225 11.09 4.80 -4.45
N LEU A 226 10.38 4.43 -5.52
CA LEU A 226 10.26 3.02 -5.94
C LEU A 226 10.67 2.81 -7.39
N PHE A 227 11.34 1.69 -7.67
CA PHE A 227 11.49 1.20 -9.04
C PHE A 227 10.19 0.57 -9.55
N ILE A 228 9.76 0.97 -10.74
CA ILE A 228 8.60 0.44 -11.46
C ILE A 228 8.98 0.14 -12.91
N ASN A 229 8.30 -0.81 -13.57
CA ASN A 229 8.49 -1.03 -15.00
C ASN A 229 8.21 0.25 -15.81
N GLU A 230 9.03 0.54 -16.83
CA GLU A 230 8.93 1.75 -17.64
C GLU A 230 7.54 1.95 -18.28
N LYS A 231 6.90 0.87 -18.75
CA LYS A 231 5.55 0.92 -19.32
C LYS A 231 4.50 1.42 -18.32
N GLU A 232 4.56 0.96 -17.07
CA GLU A 232 3.62 1.42 -16.03
C GLU A 232 3.95 2.85 -15.59
N CYS A 233 5.24 3.23 -15.53
CA CYS A 233 5.65 4.62 -15.30
C CYS A 233 5.08 5.58 -16.37
N GLN A 234 5.19 5.22 -17.65
CA GLN A 234 4.67 6.02 -18.76
C GLN A 234 3.15 6.18 -18.66
N LYS A 235 2.41 5.12 -18.33
CA LYS A 235 0.97 5.20 -18.08
C LYS A 235 0.64 6.08 -16.88
N LEU A 236 1.39 5.96 -15.77
CA LEU A 236 1.15 6.75 -14.56
C LEU A 236 1.27 8.25 -14.82
N MET A 237 2.26 8.64 -15.63
CA MET A 237 2.54 10.02 -16.02
C MET A 237 1.79 10.48 -17.28
N ALA A 238 0.99 9.61 -17.90
CA ALA A 238 0.23 9.94 -19.10
C ALA A 238 -0.85 11.00 -18.82
N ASN A 239 -1.14 11.79 -19.84
CA ASN A 239 -2.01 12.96 -19.80
C ASN A 239 -2.63 13.17 -21.20
N PRO A 240 -3.41 14.24 -21.45
CA PRO A 240 -4.01 14.49 -22.76
C PRO A 240 -3.04 14.55 -23.95
N GLN A 241 -1.75 14.81 -23.74
CA GLN A 241 -0.72 14.76 -24.78
C GLN A 241 -0.42 13.34 -25.24
N ASN A 242 -0.56 12.35 -24.36
CA ASN A 242 -0.32 10.94 -24.64
C ASN A 242 -1.60 10.14 -24.35
N PRO A 243 -2.68 10.38 -25.11
CA PRO A 243 -4.01 9.86 -24.76
C PRO A 243 -4.03 8.34 -24.73
N HIS A 244 -3.30 7.65 -25.61
CA HIS A 244 -3.27 6.18 -25.68
C HIS A 244 -2.88 5.49 -24.36
N LEU A 245 -2.02 6.11 -23.53
CA LEU A 245 -1.62 5.59 -22.22
C LEU A 245 -2.43 6.16 -21.06
N TYR A 246 -3.21 7.22 -21.30
CA TYR A 246 -3.93 7.94 -20.25
C TYR A 246 -5.11 7.12 -19.72
N GLN A 247 -5.14 6.89 -18.41
CA GLN A 247 -6.15 6.09 -17.72
C GLN A 247 -6.57 6.74 -16.40
N ALA A 248 -7.64 6.23 -15.77
CA ALA A 248 -8.11 6.71 -14.47
C ALA A 248 -7.00 6.71 -13.42
N LEU A 249 -6.16 5.66 -13.40
CA LEU A 249 -5.02 5.56 -12.48
C LEU A 249 -4.00 6.69 -12.67
N SER A 250 -3.78 7.16 -13.91
CA SER A 250 -2.92 8.31 -14.21
C SER A 250 -3.45 9.58 -13.55
N VAL A 251 -4.76 9.82 -13.68
CA VAL A 251 -5.42 10.97 -13.06
C VAL A 251 -5.31 10.92 -11.55
N LEU A 252 -5.69 9.80 -10.96
CA LEU A 252 -5.75 9.64 -9.51
C LEU A 252 -4.40 9.87 -8.85
N TRP A 253 -3.33 9.29 -9.41
CA TRP A 253 -1.97 9.47 -8.89
C TRP A 253 -1.42 10.88 -9.13
N GLN A 254 -1.68 11.52 -10.28
CA GLN A 254 -1.21 12.89 -10.54
C GLN A 254 -1.96 13.94 -9.70
N VAL A 255 -3.22 13.66 -9.33
CA VAL A 255 -3.98 14.46 -8.36
C VAL A 255 -3.44 14.24 -6.95
N ALA A 256 -3.15 12.99 -6.57
CA ALA A 256 -2.67 12.65 -5.23
C ALA A 256 -1.25 13.13 -4.95
N CYS A 257 -0.35 12.93 -5.92
CA CYS A 257 1.09 13.06 -5.74
C CYS A 257 1.73 13.96 -6.79
N GLU A 258 2.85 14.56 -6.41
CA GLU A 258 3.87 14.96 -7.36
C GLU A 258 4.71 13.74 -7.74
N ILE A 259 4.76 13.44 -9.03
CA ILE A 259 5.44 12.27 -9.58
C ILE A 259 6.69 12.76 -10.31
N LYS A 260 7.87 12.34 -9.85
CA LYS A 260 9.15 12.64 -10.51
C LYS A 260 9.83 11.37 -10.97
N LEU A 261 10.29 11.35 -12.21
CA LEU A 261 11.22 10.33 -12.68
C LEU A 261 12.63 10.74 -12.29
N LEU A 262 13.29 9.94 -11.46
CA LEU A 262 14.61 10.24 -10.93
C LEU A 262 15.73 9.53 -11.71
N HIS A 263 15.49 8.30 -12.15
CA HIS A 263 16.49 7.49 -12.84
C HIS A 263 15.85 6.44 -13.75
N ARG A 264 16.56 6.02 -14.80
CA ARG A 264 16.22 4.86 -15.63
C ARG A 264 17.38 3.88 -15.60
N GLU A 265 17.10 2.65 -15.23
CA GLU A 265 18.11 1.61 -15.11
C GLU A 265 17.74 0.40 -15.97
N PRO A 266 18.67 -0.16 -16.77
CA PRO A 266 18.45 -1.39 -17.49
C PRO A 266 18.22 -2.58 -16.54
N TRP A 267 17.47 -3.56 -17.02
CA TRP A 267 17.16 -4.77 -16.25
C TRP A 267 18.40 -5.56 -15.79
N SER A 268 19.51 -5.47 -16.51
CA SER A 268 20.76 -6.19 -16.21
C SER A 268 21.39 -5.82 -14.85
N SER A 269 20.97 -4.71 -14.24
CA SER A 269 21.48 -4.26 -12.95
C SER A 269 20.72 -4.83 -11.75
N PHE A 270 19.72 -5.68 -12.01
CA PHE A 270 18.90 -6.36 -11.00
C PHE A 270 18.99 -7.86 -11.17
N ASP A 271 19.09 -8.59 -10.06
CA ASP A 271 19.01 -10.06 -10.06
C ASP A 271 17.69 -10.55 -9.46
N MET A 272 17.31 -11.76 -9.88
CA MET A 272 16.14 -12.46 -9.38
C MET A 272 16.57 -13.57 -8.43
N TYR A 273 16.12 -13.49 -7.18
CA TYR A 273 16.25 -14.60 -6.24
C TYR A 273 14.91 -15.30 -6.06
N THR A 274 14.98 -16.62 -5.91
CA THR A 274 13.83 -17.43 -5.50
C THR A 274 13.59 -17.26 -4.00
N GLN A 275 12.41 -17.65 -3.48
CA GLN A 275 12.02 -17.56 -2.05
C GLN A 275 12.90 -18.38 -1.07
N ASN A 276 14.05 -18.89 -1.54
CA ASN A 276 15.02 -19.65 -0.77
C ASN A 276 16.41 -18.97 -0.78
N GLY A 277 16.51 -17.70 -1.17
CA GLY A 277 17.79 -16.99 -1.29
C GLY A 277 18.74 -17.54 -2.37
N GLN A 278 18.28 -18.46 -3.22
CA GLN A 278 19.07 -18.98 -4.34
C GLN A 278 18.85 -18.14 -5.59
N LEU A 279 19.96 -17.84 -6.29
CA LEU A 279 19.94 -17.14 -7.56
C LEU A 279 19.07 -17.92 -8.55
N GLY A 280 17.95 -17.32 -8.95
CA GLY A 280 17.04 -17.93 -9.89
C GLY A 280 17.69 -17.93 -11.27
N LYS A 281 17.98 -19.11 -11.83
CA LYS A 281 18.26 -19.18 -13.27
C LYS A 281 17.03 -18.59 -13.99
N PRO A 282 17.19 -17.64 -14.93
CA PRO A 282 16.07 -17.17 -15.72
C PRO A 282 15.45 -18.40 -16.36
N LYS A 283 14.17 -18.68 -16.05
CA LYS A 283 13.48 -19.74 -16.76
C LYS A 283 13.51 -19.34 -18.24
N CYS A 284 13.87 -20.28 -19.11
CA CYS A 284 14.02 -20.15 -20.57
C CYS A 284 12.71 -19.76 -21.32
N ARG A 285 11.80 -19.03 -20.65
CA ARG A 285 10.48 -18.59 -21.11
C ARG A 285 10.17 -17.13 -20.75
N GLU A 286 11.13 -16.37 -20.20
CA GLU A 286 11.02 -14.91 -20.21
C GLU A 286 11.38 -14.45 -21.62
N SER A 287 10.43 -13.82 -22.31
CA SER A 287 10.58 -13.44 -23.71
C SER A 287 11.76 -12.49 -23.87
N LEU A 288 12.43 -12.52 -25.03
CA LEU A 288 13.50 -11.58 -25.38
C LEU A 288 13.11 -10.10 -25.13
N GLU A 289 11.81 -9.81 -25.21
CA GLU A 289 11.19 -8.50 -24.93
C GLU A 289 11.26 -8.07 -23.45
N GLN A 290 11.37 -8.98 -22.49
CA GLN A 290 11.52 -8.65 -21.07
C GLN A 290 12.96 -8.25 -20.71
N ILE A 291 13.95 -8.78 -21.44
CA ILE A 291 15.39 -8.52 -21.23
C ILE A 291 15.77 -7.10 -21.66
N GLN A 292 15.02 -6.48 -22.58
CA GLN A 292 15.24 -5.10 -23.05
C GLN A 292 14.47 -4.03 -22.27
N GLN A 293 13.77 -4.38 -21.19
CA GLN A 293 12.97 -3.40 -20.44
C GLN A 293 13.85 -2.63 -19.46
N ASN A 294 13.53 -1.35 -19.24
CA ASN A 294 14.12 -0.55 -18.17
C ASN A 294 13.19 -0.52 -16.96
N LEU A 295 13.77 -0.32 -15.79
CA LEU A 295 13.04 0.11 -14.59
C LEU A 295 13.24 1.61 -14.39
N CYS A 296 12.15 2.29 -14.08
CA CYS A 296 12.15 3.71 -13.75
C CYS A 296 12.14 3.85 -12.23
N PHE A 297 13.14 4.55 -11.69
CA PHE A 297 13.11 4.98 -10.30
C PHE A 297 12.26 6.25 -10.20
N ILE A 298 11.11 6.14 -9.55
CA ILE A 298 10.16 7.24 -9.43
C ILE A 298 9.99 7.68 -7.98
N ARG A 299 9.79 8.98 -7.79
CA ARG A 299 9.37 9.58 -6.52
C ARG A 299 7.91 9.97 -6.57
N LEU A 300 7.15 9.52 -5.58
CA LEU A 300 5.75 9.82 -5.36
C LEU A 300 5.64 10.58 -4.03
N THR A 301 5.44 11.90 -4.11
CA THR A 301 5.28 12.75 -2.92
C THR A 301 3.83 13.22 -2.82
N PRO A 302 3.05 12.79 -1.81
CA PRO A 302 1.67 13.24 -1.64
C PRO A 302 1.58 14.76 -1.54
N ARG A 303 0.63 15.34 -2.27
CA ARG A 303 0.44 16.79 -2.34
C ARG A 303 -0.18 17.30 -1.05
N ARG A 304 0.39 18.38 -0.51
CA ARG A 304 -0.14 19.06 0.69
C ARG A 304 -1.59 19.52 0.51
N ASN A 305 -1.97 19.90 -0.71
CA ASN A 305 -3.30 20.37 -1.07
C ASN A 305 -4.16 19.28 -1.76
N LEU A 306 -3.85 17.99 -1.55
CA LEU A 306 -4.69 16.89 -2.04
C LEU A 306 -6.12 17.04 -1.51
N PHE A 307 -6.28 17.08 -0.19
CA PHE A 307 -7.57 17.25 0.46
C PHE A 307 -7.99 18.71 0.52
N THR A 308 -9.27 18.94 0.30
CA THR A 308 -9.93 20.24 0.36
C THR A 308 -11.21 20.12 1.18
N LYS A 309 -12.01 21.19 1.24
CA LYS A 309 -13.34 21.12 1.85
C LYS A 309 -14.27 20.11 1.15
N ASN A 310 -14.03 19.84 -0.13
CA ASN A 310 -14.93 19.07 -0.99
C ASN A 310 -14.37 17.71 -1.40
N LEU A 311 -13.05 17.56 -1.50
CA LEU A 311 -12.39 16.27 -1.64
C LEU A 311 -11.74 15.88 -0.32
N THR A 312 -12.32 14.90 0.36
CA THR A 312 -11.93 14.49 1.71
C THR A 312 -11.63 12.98 1.75
N PRO A 313 -11.01 12.47 2.82
CA PRO A 313 -10.85 11.03 3.01
C PRO A 313 -12.15 10.24 3.17
N VAL A 314 -13.29 10.92 3.34
CA VAL A 314 -14.60 10.29 3.55
C VAL A 314 -15.34 10.04 2.23
N ASN A 315 -15.12 10.88 1.20
CA ASN A 315 -15.86 10.83 -0.07
C ASN A 315 -14.96 10.57 -1.29
N TYR A 316 -13.75 10.06 -1.07
CA TYR A 316 -12.79 9.82 -2.14
C TYR A 316 -13.19 8.67 -3.08
N ASP A 317 -13.96 7.72 -2.57
CA ASP A 317 -14.54 6.59 -3.29
C ASP A 317 -15.51 7.07 -4.39
N VAL A 318 -16.33 8.10 -4.10
CA VAL A 318 -17.17 8.76 -5.10
C VAL A 318 -16.32 9.38 -6.20
N PHE A 319 -15.19 10.00 -5.86
CA PHE A 319 -14.24 10.53 -6.85
C PHE A 319 -13.61 9.42 -7.70
N PHE A 320 -13.28 8.28 -7.10
CA PHE A 320 -12.77 7.10 -7.82
C PHE A 320 -13.82 6.56 -8.78
N HIS A 321 -15.06 6.42 -8.32
CA HIS A 321 -16.19 6.00 -9.14
C HIS A 321 -16.39 6.92 -10.34
N MET A 322 -16.45 8.24 -10.11
CA MET A 322 -16.58 9.24 -11.18
C MET A 322 -15.51 9.02 -12.25
N LEU A 323 -14.25 8.83 -11.84
CA LEU A 323 -13.15 8.62 -12.79
C LEU A 323 -13.22 7.27 -13.49
N LYS A 324 -13.55 6.18 -12.78
CA LYS A 324 -13.76 4.87 -13.39
C LYS A 324 -14.81 4.96 -14.50
N GLN A 325 -15.98 5.56 -14.22
CA GLN A 325 -17.06 5.75 -15.20
C GLN A 325 -16.64 6.61 -16.40
N CYS A 326 -15.99 7.75 -16.16
CA CYS A 326 -15.47 8.62 -17.23
C CYS A 326 -14.57 7.85 -18.21
N PHE A 327 -13.69 7.00 -17.68
CA PHE A 327 -12.72 6.26 -18.49
C PHE A 327 -13.28 4.98 -19.13
N MET A 328 -14.46 4.48 -18.73
CA MET A 328 -15.16 3.39 -19.46
C MET A 328 -15.53 3.82 -20.88
N LYS A 329 -16.05 5.04 -21.04
CA LYS A 329 -16.30 5.67 -22.36
C LYS A 329 -15.39 6.88 -22.56
N ARG A 330 -14.08 6.64 -22.49
CA ARG A 330 -13.02 7.67 -22.58
C ARG A 330 -13.09 8.62 -23.77
N ASN A 331 -13.67 8.20 -24.90
CA ASN A 331 -13.78 9.01 -26.11
C ASN A 331 -15.09 9.83 -26.19
N ALA A 332 -16.03 9.62 -25.26
CA ALA A 332 -17.28 10.37 -25.18
C ALA A 332 -17.07 11.77 -24.61
N LYS A 333 -18.09 12.63 -24.77
CA LYS A 333 -18.05 14.00 -24.26
C LYS A 333 -18.29 13.99 -22.75
N LEU A 334 -17.71 14.96 -22.06
CA LEU A 334 -17.92 15.16 -20.63
C LEU A 334 -19.41 15.29 -20.29
N ILE A 335 -20.16 16.07 -21.08
CA ILE A 335 -21.59 16.31 -20.83
C ILE A 335 -22.41 15.01 -20.79
N ASP A 336 -22.09 14.06 -21.68
CA ASP A 336 -22.78 12.77 -21.77
C ASP A 336 -22.58 11.95 -20.49
N HIS A 337 -21.39 12.05 -19.87
CA HIS A 337 -21.08 11.41 -18.59
C HIS A 337 -21.76 12.10 -17.41
N LEU A 338 -21.84 13.43 -17.40
CA LEU A 338 -22.43 14.18 -16.28
C LEU A 338 -23.88 13.77 -16.02
N HIS A 339 -24.67 13.57 -17.08
CA HIS A 339 -26.05 13.12 -16.96
C HIS A 339 -26.20 11.76 -16.27
N SER A 340 -25.19 10.89 -16.35
CA SER A 340 -25.17 9.58 -15.67
C SER A 340 -24.55 9.61 -14.28
N LEU A 341 -23.76 10.65 -13.96
CA LEU A 341 -22.99 10.74 -12.72
C LEU A 341 -23.69 11.56 -11.64
N SER A 342 -24.48 12.55 -12.03
CA SER A 342 -25.02 13.55 -11.11
C SER A 342 -26.37 14.08 -11.59
N PRO A 343 -27.33 14.33 -10.68
CA PRO A 343 -28.57 15.03 -11.00
C PRO A 343 -28.40 16.55 -11.15
N VAL A 344 -27.22 17.10 -10.84
CA VAL A 344 -26.90 18.52 -10.97
C VAL A 344 -26.89 18.91 -12.45
N ASP A 345 -27.36 20.12 -12.79
CA ASP A 345 -27.40 20.57 -14.18
C ASP A 345 -26.00 20.54 -14.84
N ALA A 346 -25.89 19.73 -15.90
CA ALA A 346 -24.63 19.50 -16.58
C ALA A 346 -24.09 20.76 -17.27
N ARG A 347 -24.97 21.65 -17.77
CA ARG A 347 -24.55 22.89 -18.43
C ARG A 347 -23.98 23.88 -17.42
N ASP A 348 -24.56 23.95 -16.23
CA ASP A 348 -24.04 24.77 -15.14
C ASP A 348 -22.68 24.27 -14.65
N ILE A 349 -22.51 22.95 -14.51
CA ILE A 349 -21.19 22.36 -14.19
C ILE A 349 -20.15 22.71 -15.25
N LEU A 350 -20.47 22.59 -16.54
CA LEU A 350 -19.56 22.95 -17.63
C LEU A 350 -19.18 24.43 -17.59
N LYS A 351 -20.15 25.31 -17.32
CA LYS A 351 -19.93 26.76 -17.18
C LYS A 351 -18.98 27.06 -16.02
N GLN A 352 -19.20 26.47 -14.84
CA GLN A 352 -18.38 26.67 -13.64
C GLN A 352 -16.95 26.11 -13.79
N THR A 353 -16.81 24.98 -14.49
CA THR A 353 -15.52 24.34 -14.80
C THR A 353 -14.81 24.95 -16.01
N ARG A 354 -15.45 25.91 -16.70
CA ARG A 354 -14.97 26.56 -17.94
C ARG A 354 -14.67 25.55 -19.05
N LYS A 355 -15.51 24.52 -19.20
CA LYS A 355 -15.39 23.49 -20.24
C LYS A 355 -16.42 23.71 -21.34
N LYS A 356 -16.06 23.32 -22.57
CA LYS A 356 -16.94 23.38 -23.73
C LYS A 356 -17.75 22.08 -23.80
N GLU A 357 -18.95 22.13 -24.36
CA GLU A 357 -19.80 20.92 -24.52
C GLU A 357 -19.13 19.80 -25.34
N LYS A 358 -18.26 20.18 -26.29
CA LYS A 358 -17.51 19.24 -27.13
C LYS A 358 -16.27 18.64 -26.45
N THR A 359 -15.98 18.99 -25.19
CA THR A 359 -14.81 18.48 -24.47
C THR A 359 -14.95 16.97 -24.22
N LYS A 360 -13.96 16.19 -24.69
CA LYS A 360 -13.85 14.75 -24.43
C LYS A 360 -13.13 14.48 -23.11
N ILE A 361 -13.39 13.33 -22.49
CA ILE A 361 -12.72 12.88 -21.26
C ILE A 361 -11.19 12.83 -21.46
N THR A 362 -10.70 12.30 -22.59
CA THR A 362 -9.24 12.26 -22.86
C THR A 362 -8.57 13.62 -22.99
N ASN A 363 -9.33 14.71 -23.16
CA ASN A 363 -8.80 16.07 -23.29
C ASN A 363 -8.72 16.79 -21.93
N MET A 364 -9.21 16.18 -20.86
CA MET A 364 -9.20 16.75 -19.51
C MET A 364 -7.92 16.37 -18.77
N TYR A 365 -7.28 17.36 -18.15
CA TYR A 365 -6.11 17.13 -17.29
C TYR A 365 -6.54 16.65 -15.91
N PRO A 366 -5.64 16.03 -15.12
CA PRO A 366 -5.98 15.54 -13.78
C PRO A 366 -6.61 16.61 -12.87
N ARG A 367 -6.09 17.84 -12.92
CA ARG A 367 -6.65 18.99 -12.19
C ARG A 367 -8.09 19.35 -12.60
N ASP A 368 -8.46 19.07 -13.85
CA ASP A 368 -9.81 19.35 -14.36
C ASP A 368 -10.81 18.39 -13.75
N PHE A 369 -10.44 17.11 -13.57
CA PHE A 369 -11.28 16.13 -12.90
C PHE A 369 -11.45 16.43 -11.41
N LYS A 370 -10.37 16.83 -10.72
CA LYS A 370 -10.48 17.28 -9.33
C LYS A 370 -11.44 18.46 -9.21
N ARG A 371 -11.24 19.50 -10.03
CA ARG A 371 -12.12 20.67 -10.05
C ARG A 371 -13.57 20.31 -10.37
N LEU A 372 -13.78 19.38 -11.31
CA LEU A 372 -15.11 18.89 -11.66
C LEU A 372 -15.81 18.27 -10.46
N PHE A 373 -15.15 17.33 -9.78
CA PHE A 373 -15.66 16.68 -8.58
C PHE A 373 -15.99 17.70 -7.49
N GLU A 374 -15.06 18.61 -7.19
CA GLU A 374 -15.26 19.65 -6.18
C GLU A 374 -16.40 20.62 -6.53
N THR A 375 -16.61 20.90 -7.82
CA THR A 375 -17.71 21.75 -8.31
C THR A 375 -19.06 21.08 -8.05
N ILE A 376 -19.18 19.78 -8.35
CA ILE A 376 -20.40 19.01 -8.09
C ILE A 376 -20.65 18.95 -6.57
N GLU A 377 -19.62 18.69 -5.78
CA GLU A 377 -19.70 18.70 -4.32
C GLU A 377 -20.05 20.07 -3.70
N CYS A 378 -19.73 21.17 -4.38
CA CYS A 378 -20.07 22.52 -3.91
C CYS A 378 -21.53 22.92 -4.22
N SER A 379 -22.26 22.16 -5.03
CA SER A 379 -23.64 22.48 -5.37
C SER A 379 -24.54 22.47 -4.12
N LYS A 380 -25.23 23.59 -3.86
CA LYS A 380 -26.04 23.79 -2.65
C LYS A 380 -27.52 23.45 -2.85
N ASP A 381 -28.00 23.55 -4.09
CA ASP A 381 -29.43 23.44 -4.41
C ASP A 381 -29.90 21.98 -4.55
N TYR A 382 -28.99 21.02 -4.35
CA TYR A 382 -29.23 19.60 -4.55
C TYR A 382 -28.97 18.80 -3.27
N THR A 383 -29.97 18.05 -2.81
CA THR A 383 -29.87 17.15 -1.64
C THR A 383 -29.03 15.91 -1.94
N CYS A 384 -29.15 15.37 -3.16
CA CYS A 384 -28.31 14.31 -3.70
C CYS A 384 -27.45 14.87 -4.84
N LYS A 385 -26.13 14.71 -4.74
CA LYS A 385 -25.17 15.28 -5.71
C LYS A 385 -24.58 14.23 -6.66
N TRP A 386 -24.67 12.95 -6.31
CA TRP A 386 -24.07 11.85 -7.07
C TRP A 386 -25.05 10.70 -7.19
N LEU A 387 -25.06 10.08 -8.38
CA LEU A 387 -25.77 8.83 -8.65
C LEU A 387 -24.81 7.68 -8.36
N TYR A 388 -24.40 7.53 -7.10
CA TYR A 388 -23.48 6.50 -6.64
C TYR A 388 -24.22 5.55 -5.70
N ASP A 389 -24.07 4.24 -5.94
CA ASP A 389 -24.60 3.18 -5.10
C ASP A 389 -23.42 2.31 -4.64
N ASP A 390 -23.21 2.21 -3.33
CA ASP A 390 -22.00 1.66 -2.67
C ASP A 390 -21.71 0.19 -3.04
N PHE A 391 -22.69 -0.53 -3.59
CA PHE A 391 -22.63 -1.98 -3.82
C PHE A 391 -21.75 -2.45 -5.00
N MET A 392 -21.11 -1.54 -5.76
CA MET A 392 -20.47 -1.90 -7.04
C MET A 392 -18.93 -2.04 -6.99
N GLU A 393 -18.26 -1.78 -5.87
CA GLU A 393 -16.78 -1.83 -5.83
C GLU A 393 -16.18 -3.23 -5.59
N ASP A 394 -16.94 -4.20 -5.07
CA ASP A 394 -16.39 -5.53 -4.69
C ASP A 394 -16.24 -6.53 -5.86
N ILE A 395 -16.72 -6.20 -7.06
CA ILE A 395 -16.77 -7.16 -8.19
C ILE A 395 -15.61 -6.96 -9.18
N VAL A 396 -14.88 -5.84 -9.12
CA VAL A 396 -13.86 -5.50 -10.13
C VAL A 396 -12.54 -5.05 -9.49
N THR A 397 -11.83 -5.98 -8.85
CA THR A 397 -10.41 -5.83 -8.47
C THR A 397 -9.55 -6.98 -8.95
#